data_AF-A0AA97ANB1-F1
#
_entry.id   AF-A0AA97ANB1-F1
#
_cell.length_a   1.000
_cell.length_b   1.000
_cell.length_c   1.000
_cell.angle_alpha   90.00
_cell.angle_beta   90.00
_cell.angle_gamma   90.00
#
_symmetry.space_group_name_H-M   'P 1'
#
loop_
_entity.id
_entity.type
_entity.pdbx_description
1 polymer ?
#
loop_
_entity_poly.entity_id
_entity_poly.type
_entity_poly.pdbx_seq_one_letter_code
_entity_poly.pdbx_strand_id
1 'polypeptide(L)'
;MEDNTTISVCIGTFDPSGIPITITRHLSDCATVAFQAITLNLLLAQTFNLEPAETVEIHHEGGSGIRINRTLKGFIGYAGTYSNNS
;
A
#
# COMPACT_ATOMS: atom_id res chain seq x y z
N MET A 1 1.35 9.73 27.89
CA MET A 1 0.25 9.63 26.93
C MET A 1 0.93 9.49 25.58
N GLU A 2 1.12 8.26 25.11
CA GLU A 2 1.80 8.03 23.83
C GLU A 2 0.95 8.62 22.71
N ASP A 3 1.57 9.49 21.93
CA ASP A 3 0.96 10.13 20.78
C ASP A 3 0.86 9.09 19.65
N ASN A 4 -0.27 8.37 19.61
CA ASN A 4 -0.55 7.34 18.61
C ASN A 4 -0.92 7.93 17.23
N THR A 5 -0.49 9.16 16.94
CA THR A 5 -0.78 9.83 15.67
C THR A 5 -0.02 9.13 14.53
N THR A 6 -0.75 8.29 13.78
CA THR A 6 -0.25 7.71 12.54
C THR A 6 -0.14 8.82 11.49
N ILE A 7 1.09 9.25 11.20
CA ILE A 7 1.36 10.18 10.10
C ILE A 7 1.49 9.34 8.83
N SER A 8 0.52 9.48 7.93
CA SER A 8 0.55 8.86 6.61
C SER A 8 0.38 9.87 5.50
N VAL A 9 1.16 9.73 4.44
CA VAL A 9 1.10 10.54 3.22
C VAL A 9 0.60 9.66 2.08
N CYS A 10 -0.32 10.18 1.26
CA CYS A 10 -0.79 9.48 0.07
C CYS A 10 0.33 9.34 -0.96
N ILE A 11 0.67 8.10 -1.32
CA ILE A 11 1.59 7.78 -2.42
C ILE A 11 0.88 8.02 -3.75
N GLY A 12 -0.35 7.53 -3.88
CA GLY A 12 -1.11 7.61 -5.12
C GLY A 12 -2.33 6.71 -5.17
N THR A 13 -3.06 6.84 -6.27
CA THR A 13 -4.18 5.96 -6.65
C THR A 13 -3.79 5.12 -7.85
N PHE A 14 -4.26 3.88 -7.86
CA PHE A 14 -3.95 2.89 -8.88
C PHE A 14 -5.25 2.27 -9.39
N ASP A 15 -5.28 1.89 -10.66
CA ASP A 15 -6.43 1.20 -11.25
C ASP A 15 -6.53 -0.27 -10.74
N PRO A 16 -7.57 -1.03 -11.13
CA PRO A 16 -7.71 -2.43 -10.71
C PRO A 16 -6.57 -3.38 -11.12
N SER A 17 -5.75 -3.00 -12.10
CA SER A 17 -4.55 -3.75 -12.51
C SER A 17 -3.28 -3.27 -11.80
N GLY A 18 -3.39 -2.26 -10.94
CA GLY A 18 -2.28 -1.65 -10.20
C GLY A 18 -1.59 -0.52 -10.97
N ILE A 19 -2.05 -0.15 -12.16
CA ILE A 19 -1.41 0.92 -12.93
C ILE A 19 -1.66 2.27 -12.25
N PRO A 20 -0.61 3.10 -12.03
CA PRO A 20 -0.78 4.40 -11.39
C PRO A 20 -1.69 5.33 -12.20
N ILE A 21 -2.68 5.93 -11.53
CA ILE A 21 -3.56 6.98 -12.08
C ILE A 21 -3.00 8.36 -11.67
N THR A 22 -2.76 8.52 -10.37
CA THR A 22 -2.21 9.75 -9.79
C THR A 22 -1.15 9.36 -8.76
N ILE A 23 0.01 10.02 -8.79
CA ILE A 23 1.07 9.82 -7.79
C ILE A 23 1.53 11.15 -7.21
N THR A 24 1.90 11.14 -5.94
CA THR A 24 2.64 12.23 -5.32
C THR A 24 4.07 12.21 -5.85
N ARG A 25 4.47 13.23 -6.60
CA ARG A 25 5.74 13.26 -7.37
C ARG A 25 6.99 12.88 -6.54
N HIS A 26 7.06 13.33 -5.29
CA HIS A 26 8.20 13.04 -4.41
C HIS A 26 8.22 11.62 -3.84
N LEU A 27 7.20 10.81 -4.15
CA LEU A 27 7.02 9.44 -3.70
C LEU A 27 6.95 8.46 -4.89
N SER A 28 7.56 8.80 -6.03
CA SER A 28 7.57 7.94 -7.22
C SER A 28 8.08 6.54 -6.94
N ASP A 29 9.13 6.42 -6.12
CA ASP A 29 9.74 5.14 -5.78
C ASP A 29 8.78 4.30 -4.92
N CYS A 30 8.07 4.95 -3.98
CA CYS A 30 7.01 4.30 -3.22
C CYS A 30 5.85 3.87 -4.11
N ALA A 31 5.54 4.62 -5.17
CA ALA A 31 4.51 4.24 -6.14
C ALA A 31 4.93 3.01 -6.96
N THR A 32 6.21 2.89 -7.33
CA THR A 32 6.75 1.68 -7.97
C THR A 32 6.64 0.46 -7.05
N VAL A 33 7.01 0.61 -5.77
CA VAL A 33 6.87 -0.48 -4.78
C VAL A 33 5.40 -0.86 -4.60
N ALA A 34 4.51 0.13 -4.52
CA ALA A 34 3.08 -0.11 -4.39
C ALA A 34 2.52 -0.87 -5.61
N PHE A 35 2.91 -0.50 -6.82
CA PHE A 35 2.56 -1.24 -8.04
C PHE A 35 2.99 -2.71 -7.96
N GLN A 36 4.26 -2.95 -7.62
CA GLN A 36 4.81 -4.32 -7.50
C GLN A 36 4.05 -5.16 -6.48
N ALA A 37 3.71 -4.56 -5.32
CA ALA A 37 2.97 -5.24 -4.27
C ALA A 37 1.51 -5.53 -4.67
N ILE A 38 0.85 -4.61 -5.39
CA ILE A 38 -0.49 -4.85 -5.96
C ILE A 38 -0.43 -6.01 -6.95
N THR A 39 0.51 -6.00 -7.89
CA THR A 39 0.64 -7.07 -8.89
C THR A 39 0.91 -8.42 -8.23
N LEU A 40 1.75 -8.46 -7.19
CA LEU A 40 2.00 -9.69 -6.44
C LEU A 40 0.74 -10.18 -5.71
N ASN A 41 -0.01 -9.29 -5.04
CA ASN A 41 -1.27 -9.65 -4.39
C ASN A 41 -2.27 -10.27 -5.37
N LEU A 42 -2.47 -9.63 -6.53
CA LEU A 42 -3.36 -10.14 -7.59
C LEU A 42 -2.89 -11.50 -8.13
N LEU A 43 -1.59 -11.66 -8.37
CA LEU A 43 -1.02 -12.91 -8.85
C LEU A 43 -1.21 -14.06 -7.84
N LEU A 44 -0.95 -13.80 -6.55
CA LEU A 44 -1.14 -14.78 -5.49
C LEU A 44 -2.62 -15.16 -5.36
N ALA A 45 -3.52 -14.18 -5.38
CA ALA A 45 -4.96 -14.41 -5.33
C ALA A 45 -5.42 -15.32 -6.48
N GLN A 46 -4.97 -15.05 -7.71
CA GLN A 46 -5.26 -15.89 -8.86
C GLN A 46 -4.66 -17.29 -8.71
N THR A 47 -3.40 -17.39 -8.27
CA THR A 47 -2.67 -18.66 -8.15
C THR A 47 -3.33 -19.60 -7.14
N PHE A 48 -3.84 -19.05 -6.04
CA PHE A 48 -4.45 -19.81 -4.95
C PHE A 48 -5.99 -19.84 -5.01
N ASN A 49 -6.60 -19.29 -6.06
CA ASN A 49 -8.06 -19.16 -6.20
C ASN A 49 -8.72 -18.49 -4.96
N LEU A 50 -8.12 -17.38 -4.54
CA LEU A 50 -8.55 -16.53 -3.42
C LEU A 50 -9.03 -15.18 -3.96
N GLU A 51 -9.77 -14.45 -3.13
CA GLU A 51 -9.97 -13.03 -3.36
C GLU A 51 -8.68 -12.25 -3.08
N PRO A 52 -8.37 -11.19 -3.86
CA PRO A 52 -7.26 -10.29 -3.56
C PRO A 52 -7.39 -9.71 -2.15
N ALA A 53 -6.27 -9.61 -1.43
CA ALA A 53 -6.27 -9.04 -0.10
C ALA A 53 -6.78 -7.59 -0.14
N GLU A 54 -7.65 -7.24 0.81
CA GLU A 54 -8.19 -5.88 0.97
C GLU A 54 -7.10 -4.89 1.38
N THR A 55 -6.08 -5.34 2.11
CA THR A 55 -4.94 -4.53 2.54
C THR A 55 -3.64 -5.28 2.31
N VAL A 56 -2.65 -4.59 1.74
CA VAL A 56 -1.26 -5.04 1.65
C VAL A 56 -0.40 -4.08 2.46
N GLU A 57 0.45 -4.61 3.33
CA GLU A 57 1.36 -3.81 4.13
C GLU A 57 2.81 -4.25 3.89
N ILE A 58 3.70 -3.27 3.79
CA ILE A 58 5.15 -3.45 3.65
C ILE A 58 5.77 -2.72 4.82
N HIS A 59 6.37 -3.45 5.74
CA HIS A 59 6.95 -2.90 6.96
C HIS A 59 8.46 -2.76 6.82
N HIS A 60 8.97 -1.64 7.29
CA HIS A 60 10.38 -1.41 7.53
C HIS A 60 10.65 -1.56 9.03
N GLU A 61 11.77 -2.21 9.40
CA GLU A 61 12.11 -2.52 10.80
C GLU A 61 12.12 -1.28 11.72
N GLY A 62 12.37 -0.10 11.16
CA GLY A 62 12.32 1.19 11.87
C GLY A 62 10.91 1.73 12.17
N GLY A 63 9.84 0.95 11.98
CA GLY A 63 8.46 1.37 12.27
C GLY A 63 7.81 2.23 11.19
N SER A 64 8.42 2.32 10.01
CA SER A 64 7.82 2.95 8.83
C SER A 64 7.33 1.90 7.83
N GLY A 65 6.55 2.30 6.84
CA GLY A 65 6.19 1.40 5.77
C GLY A 65 5.17 1.96 4.78
N ILE A 66 4.66 1.06 3.96
CA ILE A 66 3.67 1.32 2.93
C ILE A 66 2.43 0.47 3.21
N ARG A 67 1.26 1.12 3.21
CA ARG A 67 -0.05 0.46 3.27
C ARG A 67 -0.77 0.71 1.96
N ILE A 68 -1.34 -0.35 1.38
CA ILE A 68 -2.09 -0.30 0.14
C ILE A 68 -3.47 -0.88 0.42
N ASN A 69 -4.50 -0.05 0.28
CA ASN A 69 -5.87 -0.46 0.50
C ASN A 69 -6.56 -0.65 -0.85
N ARG A 70 -7.23 -1.79 -1.02
CA ARG A 70 -8.15 -2.03 -2.11
C ARG A 70 -9.40 -1.15 -1.92
N THR A 71 -9.96 -0.74 -3.04
CA THR A 71 -11.18 0.04 -3.14
C THR A 71 -12.03 -0.52 -4.27
N LEU A 72 -13.29 -0.07 -4.36
CA LEU A 72 -14.16 -0.41 -5.48
C LEU A 72 -13.60 0.01 -6.86
N LYS A 73 -12.66 0.95 -6.91
CA LYS A 73 -12.12 1.53 -8.16
C LYS A 73 -10.68 1.13 -8.46
N GLY A 74 -10.05 0.28 -7.63
CA GLY A 74 -8.63 -0.04 -7.70
C GLY A 74 -7.99 0.04 -6.33
N PHE A 75 -6.87 0.76 -6.20
CA PHE A 75 -6.09 0.80 -4.95
C PHE A 75 -5.67 2.22 -4.57
N ILE A 76 -5.41 2.44 -3.27
CA ILE A 76 -4.79 3.66 -2.74
C ILE A 76 -3.60 3.27 -1.88
N GLY A 77 -2.43 3.83 -2.18
CA GLY A 77 -1.20 3.62 -1.43
C GLY A 77 -0.90 4.78 -0.48
N TYR A 78 -0.39 4.45 0.70
CA TYR A 78 0.02 5.39 1.74
C TYR A 78 1.41 5.01 2.27
N ALA A 79 2.28 5.99 2.47
CA ALA A 79 3.55 5.82 3.17
C ALA A 79 3.44 6.50 4.54
N GLY A 80 3.94 5.87 5.60
CA GLY A 80 3.85 6.46 6.93
C GLY A 80 4.61 5.69 8.00
N THR A 81 4.42 6.12 9.24
CA THR A 81 4.92 5.43 10.43
C THR A 81 3.77 4.70 11.12
N TYR A 82 4.04 3.48 11.57
CA TYR A 82 3.10 2.66 12.33
C TYR A 82 3.65 2.50 13.75
N SER A 83 2.82 2.74 14.76
CA SER A 83 3.16 2.35 16.12
C SER A 83 3.07 0.84 16.20
N ASN A 84 4.22 0.17 16.31
CA ASN A 84 4.27 -1.26 16.62
C ASN A 84 3.69 -1.45 18.04
N ASN A 85 2.39 -1.72 18.13
CA ASN A 85 1.85 -2.35 19.33
C ASN A 85 2.36 -3.78 19.33
N SER A 86 3.53 -3.97 19.94
CA SER A 86 4.12 -5.28 20.24
C SER A 86 3.29 -6.00 21.30
#